data_AF-E3MBS6-F1
#
_entry.id   AF-E3MBS6-F1
#
_cell.length_a   1.000
_cell.length_b   1.000
_cell.length_c   1.000
_cell.angle_alpha   90.00
_cell.angle_beta   90.00
_cell.angle_gamma   90.00
#
_symmetry.space_group_name_H-M   'P 1'
#
loop_
_entity.id
_entity.type
_entity.pdbx_description
1 polymer ?
#
loop_
_entity_poly.entity_id
_entity_poly.type
_entity_poly.pdbx_seq_one_letter_code
_entity_poly.pdbx_strand_id
1 'polypeptide(L)'
;MVAKKLATTPPDPYISSVYSTENITEMFSLTLIVSYVITLAPLGFTFLCCLPSYLKAFKKNLTAHGASPFLPLLSHSFRTIRLNYPMLLIFGIAAGIFIAKGLGQFTAALSLNMCSILTLAIVWYTSMYQLAVAIISIHRFINSRQPAEFRRSLSRKNVIILMVVVFLVVIARDLGCGIWFVIAVMMAEQYFMLNTIVMYYMIIYASHQILLFIGMLFQFSIKEPATSHSEQVIATHTKWMGAVKLVLGVICFISYIANFQITLTSTLFVSIDFFLVPVIIEITEIRANPNIVAPEIQNIPLKV
;
A
#
# COMPACT_ATOMS: atom_id res chain seq x y z
N MET A 1 42.13 42.97 -2.84
CA MET A 1 41.00 42.01 -2.88
C MET A 1 41.43 40.78 -2.09
N VAL A 2 40.98 40.66 -0.84
CA VAL A 2 41.47 39.66 0.13
C VAL A 2 40.76 38.32 -0.11
N ALA A 3 41.51 37.31 -0.54
CA ALA A 3 41.02 35.93 -0.58
C ALA A 3 41.02 35.37 0.84
N LYS A 4 39.83 35.28 1.45
CA LYS A 4 39.63 34.63 2.74
C LYS A 4 39.69 33.11 2.54
N LYS A 5 40.83 32.52 2.88
CA LYS A 5 41.06 31.07 2.91
C LYS A 5 40.08 30.46 3.93
N LEU A 6 39.09 29.71 3.46
CA LEU A 6 38.18 28.97 4.32
C LEU A 6 38.98 27.82 4.94
N ALA A 7 39.31 27.94 6.22
CA ALA A 7 39.98 26.89 6.97
C ALA A 7 39.01 25.71 7.10
N THR A 8 39.33 24.59 6.45
CA THR A 8 38.68 23.31 6.69
C THR A 8 39.10 22.83 8.07
N THR A 9 38.23 23.02 9.07
CA THR A 9 38.31 22.27 10.33
C THR A 9 38.20 20.78 10.00
N PRO A 10 39.08 19.91 10.54
CA PRO A 10 38.94 18.48 10.37
C PRO A 10 37.58 18.02 10.94
N PRO A 11 36.89 17.06 10.29
CA PRO A 11 35.62 16.56 10.79
C PRO A 11 35.82 15.95 12.18
N ASP A 12 34.89 16.27 13.09
CA ASP A 12 34.88 15.75 14.46
C ASP A 12 34.98 14.21 14.42
N PRO A 13 35.93 13.60 15.16
CA PRO A 13 36.13 12.14 15.15
C PRO A 13 34.93 11.36 15.69
N TYR A 14 33.97 12.02 16.34
CA TYR A 14 32.69 11.42 16.72
C TYR A 14 31.76 11.20 15.51
N ILE A 15 31.83 12.05 14.49
CA ILE A 15 30.96 12.00 13.32
C ILE A 15 31.43 10.92 12.35
N SER A 16 32.75 10.71 12.20
CA SER A 16 33.28 9.66 11.31
C SER A 16 32.96 8.23 11.77
N SER A 17 32.70 8.03 13.06
CA SER A 17 32.33 6.71 13.61
C SER A 17 30.89 6.27 13.28
N VAL A 18 30.00 7.22 12.92
CA VAL A 18 28.59 6.95 12.57
C VAL A 18 28.43 6.61 11.08
N TYR A 19 29.45 6.84 10.25
CA TYR A 19 29.43 6.63 8.80
C TYR A 19 30.33 5.48 8.34
N SER A 20 30.52 4.47 9.21
CA SER A 20 31.12 3.18 8.82
C SER A 20 30.20 2.43 7.87
N THR A 21 30.79 1.74 6.90
CA THR A 21 30.15 0.79 5.97
C THR A 21 29.33 -0.28 6.72
N GLU A 22 29.58 -0.46 8.02
CA GLU A 22 28.76 -1.26 8.94
C GLU A 22 27.26 -0.89 8.92
N ASN A 23 26.89 0.39 8.82
CA ASN A 23 25.46 0.78 8.85
C ASN A 23 24.67 0.34 7.61
N ILE A 24 25.32 0.21 6.45
CA ILE A 24 24.68 -0.33 5.23
C ILE A 24 24.56 -1.86 5.31
N THR A 25 25.51 -2.50 6.02
CA THR A 25 25.51 -3.95 6.24
C THR A 25 24.48 -4.36 7.30
N GLU A 26 24.24 -3.49 8.30
CA GLU A 26 23.13 -3.63 9.25
C GLU A 26 21.75 -3.50 8.59
N MET A 27 21.64 -2.70 7.51
CA MET A 27 20.40 -2.55 6.72
C MET A 27 19.95 -3.88 6.08
N PHE A 28 20.89 -4.81 5.85
CA PHE A 28 20.66 -6.19 5.42
C PHE A 28 21.11 -7.20 6.47
N SER A 29 20.90 -6.90 7.76
CA SER A 29 21.16 -7.88 8.81
C SER A 29 20.36 -9.17 8.56
N LEU A 30 20.95 -10.33 8.90
CA LEU A 30 20.30 -11.64 8.79
C LEU A 30 18.93 -11.63 9.48
N THR A 31 18.82 -10.94 10.62
CA THR A 31 17.57 -10.73 11.36
C THR A 31 16.51 -10.07 10.50
N LEU A 32 16.86 -9.00 9.77
CA LEU A 32 15.94 -8.31 8.89
C LEU A 32 15.47 -9.21 7.74
N ILE A 33 16.39 -9.92 7.10
CA ILE A 33 16.05 -10.87 6.03
C ILE A 33 15.11 -11.98 6.55
N VAL A 34 15.44 -12.58 7.69
CA VAL A 34 14.63 -13.66 8.29
C VAL A 34 13.24 -13.15 8.65
N SER A 35 13.12 -11.97 9.27
CA SER A 35 11.81 -11.38 9.59
C SER A 35 11.00 -11.04 8.34
N TYR A 36 11.64 -10.56 7.27
CA TYR A 36 10.99 -10.32 5.98
C TYR A 36 10.44 -11.61 5.37
N VAL A 37 11.24 -12.68 5.37
CA VAL A 37 10.81 -13.99 4.89
C VAL A 37 9.64 -14.50 5.74
N ILE A 38 9.73 -14.44 7.07
CA ILE A 38 8.69 -14.94 7.97
C ILE A 38 7.36 -14.16 7.83
N THR A 39 7.41 -12.86 7.53
CA THR A 39 6.21 -12.01 7.43
C THR A 39 5.63 -11.93 6.02
N LEU A 40 6.47 -11.69 5.02
CA LEU A 40 6.02 -11.51 3.64
C LEU A 40 5.84 -12.83 2.89
N ALA A 41 6.62 -13.88 3.17
CA ALA A 41 6.48 -15.14 2.44
C ALA A 41 5.12 -15.82 2.70
N PRO A 42 4.56 -15.87 3.92
CA PRO A 42 3.22 -16.41 4.13
C PRO A 42 2.14 -15.60 3.40
N LEU A 43 2.27 -14.27 3.37
CA LEU A 43 1.34 -13.41 2.63
C LEU A 43 1.47 -13.61 1.11
N GLY A 44 2.69 -13.70 0.58
CA GLY A 44 2.95 -13.99 -0.83
C GLY A 44 2.47 -15.38 -1.24
N PHE A 45 2.63 -16.38 -0.37
CA PHE A 45 2.08 -17.72 -0.60
C PHE A 45 0.55 -17.72 -0.58
N THR A 46 -0.05 -17.04 0.41
CA THR A 46 -1.52 -16.89 0.52
C THR A 46 -2.07 -16.21 -0.74
N PHE A 47 -1.43 -15.13 -1.20
CA PHE A 47 -1.75 -14.45 -2.44
C PHE A 47 -1.77 -15.43 -3.63
N LEU A 48 -0.68 -16.18 -3.82
CA LEU A 48 -0.58 -17.15 -4.92
C LEU A 48 -1.66 -18.24 -4.87
N CYS A 49 -1.96 -18.75 -3.68
CA CYS A 49 -2.99 -19.77 -3.49
C CYS A 49 -4.41 -19.21 -3.72
N CYS A 50 -4.67 -17.97 -3.34
CA CYS A 50 -5.97 -17.33 -3.48
C CYS A 50 -6.24 -16.84 -4.91
N LEU A 51 -5.21 -16.48 -5.67
CA LEU A 51 -5.33 -15.86 -6.99
C LEU A 51 -6.28 -16.59 -7.95
N PRO A 52 -6.22 -17.92 -8.18
CA PRO A 52 -7.13 -18.59 -9.11
C PRO A 52 -8.61 -18.51 -8.67
N SER A 53 -8.86 -18.70 -7.38
CA SER A 53 -10.20 -18.61 -6.79
C SER A 53 -10.73 -17.18 -6.85
N TYR A 54 -9.87 -16.20 -6.58
CA TYR A 54 -10.19 -14.78 -6.72
C TYR A 54 -10.60 -14.42 -8.15
N LEU A 55 -9.82 -14.85 -9.15
CA LEU A 55 -10.13 -14.56 -10.56
C LEU A 55 -11.49 -15.13 -10.98
N LYS A 56 -11.90 -16.28 -10.43
CA LYS A 56 -13.21 -16.89 -10.66
C LYS A 56 -14.32 -16.15 -9.89
N ALA A 57 -14.08 -15.81 -8.62
CA ALA A 57 -15.01 -15.10 -7.76
C ALA A 57 -15.35 -13.71 -8.31
N PHE A 58 -14.34 -12.92 -8.69
CA PHE A 58 -14.54 -11.59 -9.24
C PHE A 58 -15.39 -11.60 -10.51
N LYS A 59 -15.15 -12.56 -11.42
CA LYS A 59 -15.96 -12.72 -12.64
C LYS A 59 -17.42 -13.06 -12.31
N LYS A 60 -17.65 -13.90 -11.29
CA LYS A 60 -18.99 -14.27 -10.82
C LYS A 60 -19.72 -13.06 -10.22
N ASN A 61 -19.03 -12.26 -9.41
CA ASN A 61 -19.60 -11.09 -8.72
C ASN A 61 -19.64 -9.83 -9.58
N LEU A 62 -19.08 -9.88 -10.79
CA LEU A 62 -18.98 -8.73 -11.70
C LEU A 62 -20.33 -8.08 -12.00
N THR A 63 -21.41 -8.86 -12.08
CA THR A 63 -22.77 -8.35 -12.29
C THR A 63 -23.23 -7.47 -11.13
N ALA A 64 -22.95 -7.89 -9.88
CA ALA A 64 -23.24 -7.12 -8.68
C ALA A 64 -22.36 -5.85 -8.57
N HIS A 65 -21.13 -5.90 -9.07
CA HIS A 65 -20.26 -4.73 -9.16
C HIS A 65 -20.63 -3.79 -10.32
N GLY A 66 -21.21 -4.31 -11.40
CA GLY A 66 -21.45 -3.60 -12.65
C GLY A 66 -22.33 -2.36 -12.50
N ALA A 67 -23.31 -2.42 -11.60
CA ALA A 67 -24.22 -1.31 -11.27
C ALA A 67 -23.63 -0.34 -10.23
N SER A 68 -22.54 -0.71 -9.55
CA SER A 68 -21.99 0.07 -8.45
C SER A 68 -21.12 1.25 -8.93
N PRO A 69 -21.11 2.39 -8.22
CA PRO A 69 -20.16 3.47 -8.47
C PRO A 69 -18.71 3.07 -8.24
N PHE A 70 -18.47 1.99 -7.47
CA PHE A 70 -17.15 1.52 -7.09
C PHE A 70 -16.47 0.61 -8.11
N LEU A 71 -17.16 0.27 -9.21
CA LEU A 71 -16.62 -0.56 -10.28
C LEU A 71 -15.23 -0.11 -10.79
N PRO A 72 -14.93 1.19 -10.97
CA PRO A 72 -13.60 1.62 -11.42
C PRO A 72 -12.48 1.20 -10.47
N LEU A 73 -12.69 1.36 -9.16
CA LEU A 73 -11.71 1.00 -8.13
C LEU A 73 -11.49 -0.51 -8.07
N LEU A 74 -12.57 -1.28 -8.09
CA LEU A 74 -12.52 -2.75 -8.06
C LEU A 74 -11.93 -3.32 -9.36
N SER A 75 -12.29 -2.77 -10.52
CA SER A 75 -11.76 -3.18 -11.82
C SER A 75 -10.27 -2.86 -11.96
N HIS A 76 -9.83 -1.70 -11.50
CA HIS A 76 -8.40 -1.36 -11.43
C HIS A 76 -7.65 -2.37 -10.56
N SER A 77 -8.16 -2.65 -9.37
CA SER A 77 -7.58 -3.62 -8.44
C SER A 77 -7.49 -5.03 -9.05
N PHE A 78 -8.57 -5.48 -9.68
CA PHE A 78 -8.59 -6.75 -10.40
C PHE A 78 -7.54 -6.82 -11.51
N ARG A 79 -7.39 -5.77 -12.31
CA ARG A 79 -6.36 -5.72 -13.37
C ARG A 79 -4.95 -5.78 -12.78
N THR A 80 -4.67 -4.99 -11.75
CA THR A 80 -3.34 -4.97 -11.11
C THR A 80 -3.00 -6.33 -10.48
N ILE A 81 -3.93 -6.94 -9.75
CA ILE A 81 -3.74 -8.27 -9.13
C ILE A 81 -3.56 -9.35 -10.20
N ARG A 82 -4.38 -9.33 -11.26
CA ARG A 82 -4.33 -10.32 -12.33
C ARG A 82 -3.07 -10.24 -13.20
N LEU A 83 -2.54 -9.03 -13.43
CA LEU A 83 -1.48 -8.80 -14.41
C LEU A 83 -0.15 -8.44 -13.75
N ASN A 84 -0.11 -7.37 -12.96
CA ASN A 84 1.15 -6.81 -12.46
C ASN A 84 1.84 -7.75 -11.46
N TYR A 85 1.08 -8.38 -10.55
CA TYR A 85 1.65 -9.28 -9.55
C TYR A 85 2.25 -10.55 -10.17
N PRO A 86 1.54 -11.30 -11.05
CA PRO A 86 2.15 -12.42 -11.75
C PRO A 86 3.35 -12.01 -12.61
N MET A 87 3.28 -10.88 -13.32
CA MET A 87 4.41 -10.38 -14.11
C MET A 87 5.62 -10.07 -13.23
N LEU A 88 5.40 -9.45 -12.06
CA LEU A 88 6.47 -9.16 -11.10
C LEU A 88 7.17 -10.45 -10.70
N LEU A 89 6.41 -11.49 -10.33
CA LEU A 89 6.98 -12.76 -9.90
C LEU A 89 7.76 -13.44 -11.04
N ILE A 90 7.23 -13.41 -12.27
CA ILE A 90 7.91 -13.96 -13.44
C ILE A 90 9.24 -13.23 -13.69
N PHE A 91 9.22 -11.90 -13.75
CA PHE A 91 10.44 -11.11 -13.99
C PHE A 91 11.43 -11.18 -12.83
N GLY A 92 10.96 -11.25 -11.58
CA GLY A 92 11.80 -11.45 -10.40
C GLY A 92 12.51 -12.80 -10.40
N ILE A 93 11.78 -13.89 -10.67
CA ILE A 93 12.35 -15.23 -10.78
C ILE A 93 13.32 -15.31 -11.97
N ALA A 94 12.94 -14.76 -13.12
CA ALA A 94 13.81 -14.73 -14.31
C ALA A 94 15.12 -13.97 -14.03
N ALA A 95 15.03 -12.79 -13.41
CA ALA A 95 16.20 -12.01 -13.00
C ALA A 95 17.12 -12.83 -12.07
N GLY A 96 16.55 -13.48 -11.05
CA GLY A 96 17.30 -14.34 -10.13
C GLY A 96 18.02 -15.48 -10.85
N ILE A 97 17.36 -16.18 -11.77
CA ILE A 97 17.96 -17.27 -12.56
C ILE A 97 19.09 -16.75 -13.46
N PHE A 98 18.87 -15.63 -14.16
CA PHE A 98 19.87 -15.07 -15.06
C PHE A 98 21.14 -14.63 -14.32
N ILE A 99 20.99 -13.98 -13.17
CA ILE A 99 22.11 -13.59 -12.31
C ILE A 99 22.84 -14.82 -11.78
N ALA A 100 22.11 -15.79 -11.21
CA ALA A 100 22.71 -16.99 -10.60
C ALA A 100 23.49 -17.85 -11.60
N LYS A 101 23.05 -17.88 -12.86
CA LYS A 101 23.70 -18.66 -13.93
C LYS A 101 24.68 -17.84 -14.78
N GLY A 102 24.88 -16.56 -14.49
CA GLY A 102 25.72 -15.68 -15.31
C GLY A 102 25.23 -15.51 -16.76
N LEU A 103 23.93 -15.72 -17.01
CA LEU A 103 23.33 -15.69 -18.34
C LEU A 103 23.04 -14.25 -18.76
N GLY A 104 23.80 -13.73 -19.73
CA GLY A 104 23.51 -12.49 -20.47
C GLY A 104 23.27 -11.25 -19.58
N GLN A 105 24.29 -10.41 -19.42
CA GLN A 105 24.16 -9.17 -18.62
C GLN A 105 22.96 -8.31 -19.05
N PHE A 106 22.69 -8.23 -20.36
CA PHE A 106 21.55 -7.48 -20.89
C PHE A 106 20.20 -8.08 -20.47
N THR A 107 20.02 -9.40 -20.53
CA THR A 107 18.75 -10.07 -20.17
C THR A 107 18.48 -10.04 -18.67
N ALA A 108 19.52 -10.16 -17.84
CA ALA A 108 19.42 -9.98 -16.41
C ALA A 108 19.01 -8.54 -16.06
N ALA A 109 19.67 -7.54 -16.66
CA ALA A 109 19.37 -6.13 -16.45
C ALA A 109 17.94 -5.76 -16.89
N LEU A 110 17.50 -6.25 -18.06
CA LEU A 110 16.14 -6.02 -18.55
C LEU A 110 15.09 -6.59 -17.58
N SER A 111 15.31 -7.82 -17.09
CA SER A 111 14.39 -8.47 -16.15
C SER A 111 14.33 -7.76 -14.81
N LEU A 112 15.48 -7.30 -14.29
CA LEU A 112 15.54 -6.46 -13.09
C LEU A 112 14.80 -5.14 -13.28
N ASN A 113 14.99 -4.46 -14.40
CA ASN A 113 14.31 -3.19 -14.69
C ASN A 113 12.79 -3.38 -14.74
N MET A 114 12.30 -4.43 -15.40
CA MET A 114 10.87 -4.74 -15.43
C MET A 114 10.34 -5.08 -14.03
N CYS A 115 11.09 -5.83 -13.24
CA CYS A 115 10.75 -6.13 -11.84
C CYS A 115 10.64 -4.84 -11.01
N SER A 116 11.59 -3.91 -11.14
CA SER A 116 11.59 -2.62 -10.44
C SER A 116 10.40 -1.73 -10.85
N ILE A 117 10.10 -1.64 -12.15
CA ILE A 117 8.95 -0.87 -12.66
C ILE A 117 7.63 -1.45 -12.11
N LEU A 118 7.48 -2.78 -12.12
CA LEU A 118 6.29 -3.45 -11.59
C LEU A 118 6.17 -3.29 -10.08
N THR A 119 7.29 -3.36 -9.36
CA THR A 119 7.34 -3.11 -7.91
C THR A 119 6.84 -1.71 -7.59
N LEU A 120 7.34 -0.70 -8.32
CA LEU A 120 6.90 0.69 -8.14
C LEU A 120 5.41 0.86 -8.46
N ALA A 121 4.93 0.28 -9.56
CA ALA A 121 3.52 0.31 -9.92
C ALA A 121 2.61 -0.32 -8.86
N ILE A 122 3.07 -1.41 -8.22
CA ILE A 122 2.36 -2.08 -7.13
C ILE A 122 2.36 -1.22 -5.86
N VAL A 123 3.49 -0.62 -5.49
CA VAL A 123 3.60 0.30 -4.34
C VAL A 123 2.66 1.50 -4.51
N TRP A 124 2.60 2.07 -5.70
CA TRP A 124 1.67 3.16 -6.02
C TRP A 124 0.21 2.73 -5.93
N TYR A 125 -0.10 1.56 -6.50
CA TYR A 125 -1.44 0.99 -6.44
C TYR A 125 -1.89 0.75 -4.99
N THR A 126 -1.08 0.10 -4.17
CA THR A 126 -1.44 -0.25 -2.78
C THR A 126 -1.65 1.00 -1.94
N SER A 127 -0.76 2.00 -2.06
CA SER A 127 -0.90 3.30 -1.41
C SER A 127 -2.18 4.03 -1.86
N MET A 128 -2.44 4.08 -3.17
CA MET A 128 -3.65 4.72 -3.71
C MET A 128 -4.92 4.03 -3.22
N TYR A 129 -4.91 2.70 -3.24
CA TYR A 129 -6.07 1.90 -2.84
C TYR A 129 -6.44 2.16 -1.39
N GLN A 130 -5.47 2.12 -0.46
CA GLN A 130 -5.70 2.37 0.96
C GLN A 130 -6.28 3.76 1.23
N LEU A 131 -5.71 4.79 0.61
CA LEU A 131 -6.22 6.16 0.71
C LEU A 131 -7.63 6.29 0.13
N ALA A 132 -7.89 5.69 -1.03
CA ALA A 132 -9.21 5.74 -1.67
C ALA A 132 -10.28 5.08 -0.80
N VAL A 133 -10.04 3.88 -0.26
CA VAL A 133 -11.03 3.20 0.60
C VAL A 133 -11.21 3.91 1.95
N ALA A 134 -10.15 4.55 2.47
CA ALA A 134 -10.24 5.39 3.67
C ALA A 134 -11.14 6.61 3.44
N ILE A 135 -10.96 7.35 2.34
CA ILE A 135 -11.77 8.52 2.00
C ILE A 135 -13.22 8.12 1.71
N ILE A 136 -13.45 7.02 0.99
CA ILE A 136 -14.79 6.47 0.75
C ILE A 136 -15.48 6.13 2.09
N SER A 137 -14.73 5.56 3.02
CA SER A 137 -15.24 5.23 4.35
C SER A 137 -15.61 6.45 5.19
N ILE A 138 -14.79 7.50 5.14
CA ILE A 138 -15.09 8.78 5.78
C ILE A 138 -16.34 9.42 5.17
N HIS A 139 -16.42 9.45 3.83
CA HIS A 139 -17.60 9.95 3.13
C HIS A 139 -18.86 9.19 3.54
N ARG A 140 -18.80 7.85 3.57
CA ARG A 140 -19.92 7.00 3.98
C ARG A 140 -20.39 7.31 5.40
N PHE A 141 -19.46 7.51 6.33
CA PHE A 141 -19.79 7.87 7.70
C PHE A 141 -20.48 9.23 7.78
N ILE A 142 -19.93 10.26 7.14
CA ILE A 142 -20.55 11.59 7.08
C ILE A 142 -21.97 11.48 6.50
N ASN A 143 -22.13 10.75 5.40
CA ASN A 143 -23.40 10.56 4.74
C ASN A 143 -24.43 9.81 5.62
N SER A 144 -24.00 8.81 6.38
CA SER A 144 -24.88 8.07 7.31
C SER A 144 -25.43 8.94 8.46
N ARG A 145 -24.72 10.02 8.80
CA ARG A 145 -25.13 10.98 9.84
C ARG A 145 -26.01 12.10 9.31
N GLN A 146 -26.15 12.23 8.00
CA GLN A 146 -27.04 13.21 7.40
C GLN A 146 -28.49 12.71 7.39
N PRO A 147 -29.48 13.63 7.51
CA PRO A 147 -30.88 13.30 7.28
C PRO A 147 -31.06 12.68 5.89
N ALA A 148 -32.02 11.76 5.75
CA ALA A 148 -32.22 10.97 4.52
C ALA A 148 -32.32 11.83 3.25
N GLU A 149 -32.94 13.01 3.36
CA GLU A 149 -33.14 13.98 2.28
C GLU A 149 -31.83 14.59 1.74
N PHE A 150 -30.79 14.67 2.58
CA PHE A 150 -29.49 15.24 2.20
C PHE A 150 -28.46 14.17 1.84
N ARG A 151 -28.80 12.89 1.97
CA ARG A 151 -27.87 11.79 1.68
C ARG A 151 -27.53 11.78 0.20
N ARG A 152 -26.23 11.81 -0.11
CA ARG A 152 -25.71 11.72 -1.47
C ARG A 152 -24.97 10.41 -1.66
N SER A 153 -25.30 9.69 -2.71
CA SER A 153 -24.52 8.53 -3.14
C SER A 153 -23.31 8.98 -3.96
N LEU A 154 -22.21 8.24 -3.85
CA LEU A 154 -21.07 8.45 -4.73
C LEU A 154 -21.45 8.07 -6.15
N SER A 155 -21.16 8.95 -7.10
CA SER A 155 -21.26 8.61 -8.52
C SER A 155 -19.99 7.90 -8.99
N ARG A 156 -20.07 7.15 -10.09
CA ARG A 156 -18.89 6.55 -10.75
C ARG A 156 -17.84 7.60 -11.12
N LYS A 157 -18.28 8.80 -11.55
CA LYS A 157 -17.39 9.92 -11.88
C LYS A 157 -16.63 10.39 -10.64
N ASN A 158 -17.30 10.50 -9.49
CA ASN A 158 -16.66 10.93 -8.24
C ASN A 158 -15.58 9.93 -7.81
N VAL A 159 -15.84 8.62 -7.93
CA VAL A 159 -14.85 7.58 -7.61
C VAL A 159 -13.65 7.64 -8.55
N ILE A 160 -13.86 7.87 -9.85
CA ILE A 160 -12.75 8.03 -10.81
C ILE A 160 -11.90 9.26 -10.45
N ILE A 161 -12.53 10.41 -10.19
CA ILE A 161 -11.83 11.63 -9.81
C ILE A 161 -11.02 11.39 -8.52
N LEU A 162 -11.63 10.75 -7.51
CA LEU A 162 -10.95 10.40 -6.28
C LEU A 162 -9.71 9.54 -6.54
N MET A 163 -9.83 8.48 -7.34
CA MET A 163 -8.71 7.61 -7.68
C MET A 163 -7.57 8.38 -8.36
N VAL A 164 -7.89 9.25 -9.32
CA VAL A 164 -6.89 10.07 -10.03
C VAL A 164 -6.19 11.03 -9.07
N VAL A 165 -6.94 11.76 -8.24
CA VAL A 165 -6.37 12.72 -7.28
C VAL A 165 -5.45 12.02 -6.29
N VAL A 166 -5.91 10.91 -5.70
CA VAL A 166 -5.11 10.13 -4.74
C VAL A 166 -3.87 9.54 -5.42
N PHE A 167 -3.99 9.06 -6.66
CA PHE A 167 -2.84 8.54 -7.41
C PHE A 167 -1.79 9.62 -7.67
N LEU A 168 -2.22 10.84 -8.04
CA LEU A 168 -1.32 11.98 -8.21
C LEU A 168 -0.61 12.37 -6.91
N VAL A 169 -1.30 12.32 -5.76
CA VAL A 169 -0.69 12.56 -4.44
C VAL A 169 0.41 11.53 -4.14
N VAL A 170 0.14 10.24 -4.41
CA VAL A 170 1.10 9.16 -4.20
C VAL A 170 2.33 9.31 -5.11
N ILE A 171 2.12 9.63 -6.39
CA ILE A 171 3.23 9.87 -7.33
C ILE A 171 4.04 11.10 -6.92
N ALA A 172 3.38 12.21 -6.54
CA ALA A 172 4.06 13.43 -6.14
C ALA A 172 4.97 13.19 -4.93
N ARG A 173 4.50 12.41 -3.94
CA ARG A 173 5.32 11.96 -2.80
C ARG A 173 6.57 11.22 -3.27
N ASP A 174 6.40 10.20 -4.10
CA ASP A 174 7.50 9.30 -4.49
C ASP A 174 8.51 9.99 -5.42
N LEU A 175 8.02 10.78 -6.39
CA LEU A 175 8.89 11.59 -7.24
C LEU A 175 9.62 12.66 -6.44
N GLY A 176 8.94 13.30 -5.48
CA GLY A 176 9.57 14.29 -4.60
C GLY A 176 10.73 13.68 -3.82
N CYS A 177 10.52 12.52 -3.18
CA CYS A 177 11.58 11.80 -2.46
C CYS A 177 12.69 11.33 -3.39
N GLY A 178 12.35 10.81 -4.58
CA GLY A 178 13.32 10.35 -5.58
C GLY A 178 14.20 11.46 -6.15
N ILE A 179 13.62 12.63 -6.46
CA ILE A 179 14.38 13.80 -6.92
C ILE A 179 15.36 14.27 -5.84
N TRP A 180 14.91 14.36 -4.58
CA TRP A 180 15.80 14.73 -3.48
C TRP A 180 16.91 13.71 -3.25
N PHE A 181 16.62 12.41 -3.41
CA PHE A 181 17.64 11.38 -3.34
C PHE A 181 18.71 11.57 -4.42
N VAL A 182 18.31 11.80 -5.68
CA VAL A 182 19.25 12.03 -6.78
C VAL A 182 20.09 13.29 -6.53
N ILE A 183 19.46 14.42 -6.20
CA ILE A 183 20.16 15.69 -6.04
C ILE A 183 21.10 15.67 -4.82
N ALA A 184 20.59 15.30 -3.64
CA ALA A 184 21.35 15.42 -2.40
C ALA A 184 22.37 14.28 -2.24
N VAL A 185 21.97 13.03 -2.56
CA VAL A 185 22.82 11.86 -2.29
C VAL A 185 23.69 11.52 -3.48
N MET A 186 23.12 11.44 -4.69
CA MET A 186 23.90 11.00 -5.87
C MET A 186 24.73 12.11 -6.51
N MET A 187 24.25 13.35 -6.52
CA MET A 187 24.96 14.47 -7.17
C MET A 187 25.80 15.29 -6.20
N ALA A 188 25.28 15.58 -5.00
CA ALA A 188 25.97 16.39 -4.01
C ALA A 188 26.76 15.59 -2.96
N GLU A 189 26.74 14.24 -3.04
CA GLU A 189 27.43 13.32 -2.12
C GLU A 189 27.12 13.56 -0.62
N GLN A 190 25.97 14.17 -0.32
CA GLN A 190 25.52 14.46 1.03
C GLN A 190 24.79 13.24 1.61
N TYR A 191 25.52 12.15 1.85
CA TYR A 191 24.95 10.90 2.38
C TYR A 191 24.21 11.09 3.71
N PHE A 192 24.57 12.10 4.51
CA PHE A 192 23.85 12.44 5.74
C PHE A 192 22.39 12.87 5.49
N MET A 193 22.06 13.39 4.29
CA MET A 193 20.70 13.78 3.90
C MET A 193 19.80 12.57 3.64
N LEU A 194 20.35 11.36 3.47
CA LEU A 194 19.57 10.15 3.24
C LEU A 194 18.59 9.89 4.38
N ASN A 195 19.04 10.04 5.63
CA ASN A 195 18.19 9.85 6.80
C ASN A 195 17.03 10.85 6.83
N THR A 196 17.30 12.11 6.47
CA THR A 196 16.29 13.16 6.34
C THR A 196 15.24 12.79 5.29
N ILE A 197 15.65 12.32 4.11
CA ILE A 197 14.75 11.92 3.03
C ILE A 197 13.86 10.74 3.47
N VAL A 198 14.47 9.71 4.09
CA VAL A 198 13.73 8.56 4.63
C VAL A 198 12.74 9.00 5.70
N MET A 199 13.13 9.89 6.60
CA MET A 199 12.25 10.43 7.63
C MET A 199 11.04 11.15 7.02
N TYR A 200 11.25 12.01 6.02
CA TYR A 200 10.15 12.69 5.32
C TYR A 200 9.20 11.69 4.65
N TYR A 201 9.74 10.68 3.98
CA TYR A 201 8.94 9.61 3.39
C TYR A 201 8.08 8.92 4.45
N MET A 202 8.67 8.57 5.61
CA MET A 202 7.97 7.90 6.70
C MET A 202 6.89 8.77 7.35
N ILE A 203 7.12 10.08 7.50
CA ILE A 203 6.11 11.02 8.03
C ILE A 203 4.91 11.10 7.08
N ILE A 204 5.15 11.26 5.77
CA ILE A 204 4.07 11.32 4.78
C ILE A 204 3.32 9.98 4.77
N TYR A 205 4.04 8.85 4.78
CA TYR A 205 3.44 7.53 4.87
C TYR A 205 2.58 7.37 6.12
N ALA A 206 3.07 7.78 7.29
CA ALA A 206 2.32 7.73 8.55
C ALA A 206 1.02 8.55 8.46
N SER A 207 1.03 9.72 7.81
CA SER A 207 -0.19 10.51 7.58
C SER A 207 -1.25 9.76 6.76
N HIS A 208 -0.84 8.98 5.75
CA HIS A 208 -1.74 8.13 4.98
C HIS A 208 -2.33 7.00 5.84
N GLN A 209 -1.53 6.40 6.71
CA GLN A 209 -2.00 5.36 7.63
C GLN A 209 -2.96 5.89 8.69
N ILE A 210 -2.77 7.11 9.19
CA ILE A 210 -3.73 7.78 10.07
C ILE A 210 -5.09 7.90 9.38
N LEU A 211 -5.12 8.29 8.10
CA LEU A 211 -6.36 8.37 7.34
C LEU A 211 -7.06 7.01 7.22
N LEU A 212 -6.29 5.94 6.99
CA LEU A 212 -6.79 4.56 6.97
C LEU A 212 -7.41 4.16 8.32
N PHE A 213 -6.77 4.49 9.44
CA PHE A 213 -7.29 4.21 10.77
C PHE A 213 -8.56 5.00 11.08
N ILE A 214 -8.62 6.27 10.71
CA ILE A 214 -9.84 7.09 10.82
C ILE A 214 -10.97 6.46 10.00
N GLY A 215 -10.70 6.09 8.75
CA GLY A 215 -11.67 5.42 7.88
C GLY A 215 -12.16 4.10 8.47
N MET A 216 -11.27 3.30 9.06
CA MET A 216 -11.63 2.07 9.76
C MET A 216 -12.55 2.32 10.96
N LEU A 217 -12.19 3.25 11.86
CA LEU A 217 -12.99 3.58 13.04
C LEU A 217 -14.39 4.05 12.66
N PHE A 218 -14.48 4.87 11.62
CA PHE A 218 -15.74 5.32 11.06
C PHE A 218 -16.57 4.16 10.50
N GLN A 219 -15.97 3.19 9.82
CA GLN A 219 -16.70 1.99 9.35
C GLN A 219 -17.23 1.10 10.48
N PHE A 220 -16.58 1.09 11.64
CA PHE A 220 -17.12 0.43 12.85
C PHE A 220 -18.26 1.23 13.49
N SER A 221 -18.27 2.55 13.26
CA SER A 221 -19.25 3.48 13.86
C SER A 221 -20.55 3.63 13.04
N ILE A 222 -20.59 3.11 11.80
CA ILE A 222 -21.78 3.11 10.95
C ILE A 222 -22.69 1.96 11.37
N LYS A 223 -23.92 2.28 11.79
CA LYS A 223 -24.95 1.29 12.15
C LYS A 223 -25.74 0.79 10.93
N GLU A 224 -25.74 1.56 9.85
CA GLU A 224 -26.52 1.28 8.66
C GLU A 224 -25.86 0.20 7.79
N PRO A 225 -26.65 -0.73 7.22
CA PRO A 225 -26.12 -1.74 6.30
C PRO A 225 -25.56 -1.06 5.04
N ALA A 226 -24.69 -1.78 4.33
CA ALA A 226 -24.17 -1.30 3.06
C ALA A 226 -25.28 -1.28 2.00
N THR A 227 -25.33 -0.23 1.17
CA THR A 227 -26.39 -0.08 0.16
C THR A 227 -26.18 -0.96 -1.06
N SER A 228 -24.97 -1.49 -1.24
CA SER A 228 -24.63 -2.39 -2.34
C SER A 228 -23.58 -3.41 -1.94
N HIS A 229 -23.51 -4.50 -2.70
CA HIS A 229 -22.48 -5.53 -2.55
C HIS A 229 -21.06 -4.95 -2.56
N SER A 230 -20.74 -4.09 -3.54
CA SER A 230 -19.42 -3.45 -3.64
C SER A 230 -19.10 -2.56 -2.44
N GLU A 231 -20.10 -1.89 -1.88
CA GLU A 231 -19.90 -1.04 -0.70
C GLU A 231 -19.60 -1.88 0.54
N GLN A 232 -20.26 -3.04 0.69
CA GLN A 232 -19.96 -4.01 1.75
C GLN A 232 -18.52 -4.54 1.61
N VAL A 233 -18.12 -4.88 0.38
CA VAL A 233 -16.77 -5.35 0.07
C VAL A 233 -15.74 -4.29 0.43
N ILE A 234 -15.93 -3.03 0.02
CA ILE A 234 -15.03 -1.91 0.37
C ILE A 234 -14.98 -1.66 1.87
N ALA A 235 -16.13 -1.64 2.56
CA ALA A 235 -16.17 -1.47 4.00
C ALA A 235 -15.38 -2.59 4.72
N THR A 236 -15.45 -3.82 4.21
CA THR A 236 -14.70 -4.95 4.73
C THR A 236 -13.20 -4.79 4.47
N HIS A 237 -12.81 -4.33 3.27
CA HIS A 237 -11.41 -4.00 2.96
C HIS A 237 -10.83 -2.99 3.94
N THR A 238 -11.51 -1.86 4.16
CA THR A 238 -11.04 -0.83 5.10
C THR A 238 -10.90 -1.37 6.51
N LYS A 239 -11.88 -2.15 6.99
CA LYS A 239 -11.82 -2.76 8.33
C LYS A 239 -10.64 -3.71 8.49
N TRP A 240 -10.47 -4.63 7.55
CA TRP A 240 -9.42 -5.66 7.63
C TRP A 240 -8.03 -5.07 7.42
N MET A 241 -7.86 -4.18 6.43
CA MET A 241 -6.58 -3.51 6.18
C MET A 241 -6.18 -2.65 7.38
N GLY A 242 -7.12 -1.83 7.87
CA GLY A 242 -6.90 -0.99 9.04
C GLY A 242 -6.59 -1.80 10.29
N ALA A 243 -7.27 -2.92 10.54
CA ALA A 243 -7.08 -3.72 11.75
C ALA A 243 -5.69 -4.38 11.78
N VAL A 244 -5.28 -5.02 10.68
CA VAL A 244 -3.94 -5.62 10.58
C VAL A 244 -2.86 -4.55 10.72
N LYS A 245 -3.06 -3.39 10.08
CA LYS A 245 -2.13 -2.26 10.19
C LYS A 245 -2.09 -1.66 11.59
N LEU A 246 -3.20 -1.60 12.30
CA LEU A 246 -3.24 -1.05 13.66
C LEU A 246 -2.38 -1.93 14.59
N VAL A 247 -2.51 -3.25 14.51
CA VAL A 247 -1.68 -4.18 15.29
C VAL A 247 -0.20 -3.95 15.02
N LEU A 248 0.20 -3.87 13.74
CA LEU A 248 1.60 -3.61 13.37
C LEU A 248 2.07 -2.22 13.76
N GLY A 249 1.18 -1.22 13.69
CA GLY A 249 1.45 0.15 14.13
C GLY A 249 1.72 0.22 15.62
N VAL A 250 0.95 -0.51 16.44
CA VAL A 250 1.18 -0.62 17.89
C VAL A 250 2.53 -1.30 18.17
N ILE A 251 2.85 -2.38 17.47
CA ILE A 251 4.16 -3.06 17.59
C ILE A 251 5.29 -2.11 17.23
N CYS A 252 5.17 -1.37 16.12
CA CYS A 252 6.15 -0.37 15.69
C CYS A 252 6.30 0.76 16.71
N PHE A 253 5.21 1.21 17.32
CA PHE A 253 5.22 2.27 18.33
C PHE A 253 5.88 1.83 19.64
N ILE A 254 5.57 0.62 20.12
CA ILE A 254 6.23 0.03 21.30
C ILE A 254 7.72 -0.14 21.03
N SER A 255 8.08 -0.61 19.85
CA SER A 255 9.47 -0.79 19.41
C SER A 255 10.24 0.54 19.40
N TYR A 256 9.58 1.63 18.98
CA TYR A 256 10.12 2.97 19.05
C TYR A 256 10.35 3.44 20.50
N ILE A 257 9.35 3.32 21.38
CA ILE A 257 9.49 3.73 22.80
C ILE A 257 10.57 2.91 23.52
N ALA A 258 10.63 1.61 23.24
CA ALA A 258 11.59 0.70 23.86
C ALA A 258 13.00 0.77 23.24
N ASN A 259 13.23 1.60 22.22
CA ASN A 259 14.45 1.64 21.41
C ASN A 259 14.89 0.24 20.92
N PHE A 260 13.92 -0.59 20.53
CA PHE A 260 14.13 -1.97 20.12
C PHE A 260 13.78 -2.14 18.63
N GLN A 261 14.76 -2.56 17.81
CA GLN A 261 14.54 -2.95 16.41
C GLN A 261 13.65 -1.98 15.58
N ILE A 262 13.87 -0.67 15.73
CA ILE A 262 13.05 0.39 15.09
C ILE A 262 13.08 0.26 13.56
N THR A 263 14.28 0.12 12.98
CA THR A 263 14.45 -0.03 11.52
C THR A 263 13.69 -1.24 11.01
N LEU A 264 13.78 -2.38 11.71
CA LEU A 264 13.10 -3.60 11.32
C LEU A 264 11.57 -3.42 11.32
N THR A 265 11.03 -2.98 12.45
CA THR A 265 9.58 -2.87 12.64
C THR A 265 8.95 -1.82 11.73
N SER A 266 9.62 -0.69 11.51
CA SER A 266 9.17 0.34 10.57
C SER A 266 9.22 -0.13 9.11
N THR A 267 10.28 -0.84 8.71
CA THR A 267 10.38 -1.36 7.35
C THR A 267 9.36 -2.47 7.08
N LEU A 268 9.08 -3.34 8.07
CA LEU A 268 7.98 -4.32 7.99
C LEU A 268 6.61 -3.64 7.94
N PHE A 269 6.40 -2.60 8.74
CA PHE A 269 5.16 -1.85 8.74
C PHE A 269 4.84 -1.27 7.36
N VAL A 270 5.85 -0.74 6.64
CA VAL A 270 5.68 -0.22 5.28
C VAL A 270 5.52 -1.36 4.26
N SER A 271 6.45 -2.31 4.24
CA SER A 271 6.55 -3.33 3.18
C SER A 271 5.38 -4.31 3.15
N ILE A 272 4.69 -4.53 4.27
CA ILE A 272 3.57 -5.47 4.31
C ILE A 272 2.43 -5.07 3.36
N ASP A 273 2.27 -3.78 3.02
CA ASP A 273 1.24 -3.31 2.08
C ASP A 273 1.30 -4.03 0.75
N PHE A 274 2.50 -4.41 0.34
CA PHE A 274 2.78 -5.08 -0.91
C PHE A 274 1.94 -6.35 -1.08
N PHE A 275 1.76 -7.13 -0.03
CA PHE A 275 0.93 -8.34 -0.09
C PHE A 275 -0.35 -8.26 0.74
N LEU A 276 -0.40 -7.43 1.79
CA LEU A 276 -1.57 -7.30 2.63
C LEU A 276 -2.78 -6.79 1.85
N VAL A 277 -2.59 -5.73 1.04
CA VAL A 277 -3.67 -5.13 0.26
C VAL A 277 -4.29 -6.13 -0.74
N PRO A 278 -3.53 -6.79 -1.63
CA PRO A 278 -4.11 -7.75 -2.56
C PRO A 278 -4.68 -8.98 -1.85
N VAL A 279 -4.02 -9.53 -0.83
CA VAL A 279 -4.54 -10.71 -0.10
C VAL A 279 -5.89 -10.43 0.54
N ILE A 280 -6.07 -9.25 1.15
CA ILE A 280 -7.37 -8.88 1.72
C ILE A 280 -8.41 -8.80 0.61
N ILE A 281 -8.12 -8.15 -0.51
CA ILE A 281 -9.04 -8.04 -1.66
C ILE A 281 -9.44 -9.42 -2.18
N GLU A 282 -8.48 -10.35 -2.29
CA GLU A 282 -8.75 -11.70 -2.77
C GLU A 282 -9.65 -12.48 -1.81
N ILE A 283 -9.31 -12.51 -0.52
CA ILE A 283 -10.05 -13.26 0.49
C ILE A 283 -11.48 -12.72 0.63
N THR A 284 -11.65 -11.40 0.68
CA THR A 284 -12.98 -10.79 0.80
C THR A 284 -13.83 -11.08 -0.41
N GLU A 285 -13.27 -10.99 -1.62
CA GLU A 285 -13.98 -11.29 -2.87
C GLU A 285 -14.38 -12.77 -2.97
N ILE A 286 -13.48 -13.69 -2.58
CA ILE A 286 -13.77 -15.13 -2.52
C ILE A 286 -14.90 -15.43 -1.53
N ARG A 287 -14.93 -14.73 -0.40
CA ARG A 287 -15.97 -14.88 0.64
C ARG A 287 -17.25 -14.12 0.32
N ALA A 288 -17.21 -13.19 -0.63
CA ALA A 288 -18.34 -12.32 -0.92
C ALA A 288 -19.45 -13.14 -1.57
N ASN A 289 -20.66 -13.04 -1.00
CA ASN A 289 -21.86 -13.62 -1.58
C ASN A 289 -22.82 -12.48 -1.99
N PRO A 290 -23.04 -12.24 -3.30
CA PRO A 290 -23.88 -11.14 -3.77
C PRO A 290 -25.34 -11.28 -3.35
N ASN A 291 -25.80 -12.49 -3.01
CA ASN A 291 -27.19 -12.75 -2.64
C ASN A 291 -27.54 -12.34 -1.20
N ILE A 292 -26.55 -12.05 -0.35
CA ILE A 292 -26.78 -11.68 1.07
C ILE A 292 -27.29 -10.25 1.23
N VAL A 293 -27.04 -9.36 0.26
CA VAL A 293 -27.54 -7.97 0.29
C VAL A 293 -28.94 -7.85 -0.33
N ALA A 294 -29.41 -8.91 -1.02
CA ALA A 294 -30.68 -8.92 -1.74
C ALA A 294 -31.96 -9.41 -1.01
N PRO A 295 -32.00 -9.93 0.24
CA PRO A 295 -33.25 -10.50 0.75
C PRO A 295 -34.24 -9.53 1.42
N GLU A 296 -33.88 -8.29 1.74
CA GLU A 296 -34.77 -7.45 2.57
C GLU A 296 -35.72 -6.51 1.79
N ILE A 297 -35.51 -6.31 0.49
CA ILE A 297 -36.35 -5.40 -0.32
C ILE A 297 -37.53 -6.14 -0.99
N GLN A 298 -37.52 -7.47 -1.03
CA GLN A 298 -38.58 -8.26 -1.69
C GLN A 298 -39.80 -8.61 -0.81
N ASN A 299 -39.79 -8.25 0.48
CA ASN A 299 -40.88 -8.61 1.42
C ASN A 299 -41.86 -7.47 1.73
N ILE A 300 -41.98 -6.45 0.86
CA ILE A 300 -43.11 -5.52 0.94
C ILE A 300 -44.22 -6.10 0.05
N PRO A 301 -45.29 -6.70 0.63
CA PRO A 301 -46.41 -7.13 -0.19
C PRO A 301 -47.02 -5.90 -0.86
N LEU A 302 -47.11 -5.94 -2.19
CA LEU A 302 -47.98 -5.04 -2.94
C LEU A 302 -49.38 -5.20 -2.35
N LYS A 303 -49.91 -4.14 -1.72
CA LYS A 303 -51.32 -4.06 -1.38
C LYS A 303 -52.11 -4.16 -2.70
N VAL A 304 -52.82 -5.27 -2.85
CA VAL A 304 -53.88 -5.46 -3.84
C VAL A 304 -55.00 -4.47 -3.57
#